data_AF-A0A9N9BDT3-F1
#
_entry.id   AF-A0A9N9BDT3-F1
#
_cell.length_a   1.000
_cell.length_b   1.000
_cell.length_c   1.000
_cell.angle_alpha   90.00
_cell.angle_beta   90.00
_cell.angle_gamma   90.00
#
_symmetry.space_group_name_H-M   'P 1'
#
loop_
_entity.id
_entity.type
_entity.pdbx_description
1 polymer ?
#
loop_
_entity_poly.entity_id
_entity_poly.type
_entity_poly.pdbx_seq_one_letter_code
_entity_poly.pdbx_strand_id
1 'polypeptide(L)'
;MRITKIGPYTIFIYRQKNKRINRSYSSDSDNSSKRKSEKSKKSKKDKKERDRQKDKLSYIELSAYSNTDNPFGDANLGIKFEWTKKKERDKKLGISPEEALRREKERREETQLELEKLNKRRAEREIERQLREEELARMQRDAEIAAMGDWASKEDEFHLEQAKRRAEIRIKENRAKPVDILAINLRLADETEVVDEALEIDMDEPYTIFENLTLPEVEELHQDIQKYLSLERNPNNLDFWRAMIVVCEDKLSELQEDEKNHAMNIIAPVKDDINNLFSGKTYEQLNVLQAQIQQKLSGKEAVEVEFWEQQLKALTAKLKAMHEIVLRKRLEQLRRKQRQEAIKVQEELESAIASHAHHIQIESEGQDVIIEEDTDYTIGEYDRSMSPRPLSKLSKEDKQYEIIDPDEDLRALKERRKEVLRNQFIPMKVQPKKQTVEEEEESVVSKALYEREAAKELDEDEAIFNIEEELAKTTYLWQDKYRPRKPRYFNRVHTGYEWNKYNQTHYDSDNPPPKVVQGYKFNIFYPDLIDKSKAPTYKIEREPGNNDTVLIRFVAGPPYEDIAFRIVNREWEYSHKKGFKSSFDRGVLQLHFHFKRHYYRR
;
A
#
# COMPACT_ATOMS: atom_id res chain seq x y z
N MET A 1 -37.92 -26.27 1.01
CA MET A 1 -38.73 -25.13 1.48
C MET A 1 -38.45 -23.94 0.58
N ARG A 2 -39.52 -23.37 0.00
CA ARG A 2 -39.64 -22.08 -0.73
C ARG A 2 -38.69 -21.82 -1.91
N ILE A 3 -39.24 -22.06 -3.10
CA ILE A 3 -38.84 -21.49 -4.39
C ILE A 3 -39.65 -20.20 -4.57
N THR A 4 -39.01 -19.05 -4.79
CA THR A 4 -39.66 -17.85 -5.33
C THR A 4 -38.81 -17.21 -6.43
N LYS A 5 -39.48 -16.99 -7.55
CA LYS A 5 -38.97 -16.59 -8.86
C LYS A 5 -38.58 -15.11 -8.93
N ILE A 6 -37.55 -14.87 -9.73
CA ILE A 6 -37.08 -13.60 -10.28
C ILE A 6 -38.11 -13.09 -11.30
N GLY A 7 -38.45 -11.80 -11.27
CA GLY A 7 -39.30 -11.12 -12.25
C GLY A 7 -38.49 -10.19 -13.16
N PRO A 8 -38.85 -10.05 -14.46
CA PRO A 8 -38.23 -9.07 -15.35
C PRO A 8 -39.11 -7.83 -15.64
N TYR A 9 -38.41 -6.74 -15.95
CA TYR A 9 -38.87 -5.42 -16.38
C TYR A 9 -39.79 -5.44 -17.63
N THR A 10 -40.79 -4.56 -17.68
CA THR A 10 -41.58 -4.28 -18.89
C THR A 10 -41.74 -2.78 -19.15
N ILE A 11 -41.43 -2.41 -20.40
CA ILE A 11 -41.44 -1.07 -21.00
C ILE A 11 -42.88 -0.67 -21.37
N PHE A 12 -43.33 0.54 -21.01
CA PHE A 12 -44.64 1.09 -21.41
C PHE A 12 -44.54 1.95 -22.67
N ILE A 13 -45.23 1.53 -23.73
CA ILE A 13 -45.50 2.31 -24.95
C ILE A 13 -46.94 2.84 -24.87
N TYR A 14 -47.12 4.16 -24.94
CA TYR A 14 -48.45 4.80 -24.99
C TYR A 14 -48.99 4.84 -26.43
N ARG A 15 -50.22 4.32 -26.63
CA ARG A 15 -50.97 4.34 -27.90
C ARG A 15 -52.19 5.26 -27.78
N GLN A 16 -52.26 6.30 -28.61
CA GLN A 16 -53.40 7.21 -28.74
C GLN A 16 -54.64 6.50 -29.33
N LYS A 17 -55.83 6.78 -28.80
CA LYS A 17 -57.13 6.43 -29.41
C LYS A 17 -58.05 7.64 -29.49
N ASN A 18 -58.34 8.06 -30.73
CA ASN A 18 -59.37 9.03 -31.10
C ASN A 18 -60.78 8.45 -30.91
N LYS A 19 -61.71 9.20 -30.31
CA LYS A 19 -63.15 8.92 -30.29
C LYS A 19 -63.91 10.03 -31.03
N ARG A 20 -64.55 9.65 -32.14
CA ARG A 20 -65.56 10.43 -32.88
C ARG A 20 -66.92 10.29 -32.19
N ILE A 21 -67.70 11.37 -32.10
CA ILE A 21 -69.11 11.35 -31.66
C ILE A 21 -69.99 11.90 -32.80
N ASN A 22 -70.98 11.10 -33.19
CA ASN A 22 -71.97 11.37 -34.23
C ASN A 22 -73.04 12.37 -33.75
N ARG A 23 -73.47 13.22 -34.70
CA ARG A 23 -74.65 14.10 -34.62
C ARG A 23 -75.88 13.34 -35.13
N SER A 24 -77.00 13.43 -34.42
CA SER A 24 -78.33 13.16 -34.96
C SER A 24 -79.19 14.43 -34.90
N TYR A 25 -79.98 14.60 -35.95
CA TYR A 25 -80.86 15.73 -36.25
C TYR A 25 -82.30 15.31 -35.91
N SER A 26 -83.04 16.13 -35.18
CA SER A 26 -84.50 16.02 -35.09
C SER A 26 -85.13 17.41 -35.18
N SER A 27 -86.17 17.48 -36.00
CA SER A 27 -86.95 18.63 -36.41
C SER A 27 -88.15 18.79 -35.47
N ASP A 28 -88.37 20.00 -34.94
CA ASP A 28 -89.73 20.46 -34.64
C ASP A 28 -89.79 22.00 -34.67
N SER A 29 -90.71 22.48 -35.50
CA SER A 29 -91.03 23.88 -35.76
C SER A 29 -92.08 24.41 -34.78
N ASP A 30 -92.13 25.75 -34.68
CA ASP A 30 -93.22 26.56 -34.13
C ASP A 30 -93.37 26.73 -32.61
N ASN A 31 -92.43 27.49 -32.03
CA ASN A 31 -92.77 28.60 -31.11
C ASN A 31 -91.62 29.63 -30.95
N SER A 32 -91.11 30.10 -32.10
CA SER A 32 -89.77 30.72 -32.26
C SER A 32 -89.66 32.22 -31.92
N SER A 33 -90.75 32.99 -31.79
CA SER A 33 -90.63 34.46 -31.73
C SER A 33 -90.61 35.07 -30.32
N LYS A 34 -91.22 34.46 -29.30
CA LYS A 34 -91.21 35.00 -27.91
C LYS A 34 -89.99 34.57 -27.08
N ARG A 35 -89.44 33.36 -27.28
CA ARG A 35 -88.27 32.84 -26.52
C ARG A 35 -86.91 33.37 -27.00
N LYS A 36 -86.77 33.85 -28.24
CA LYS A 36 -85.49 34.40 -28.76
C LYS A 36 -85.15 35.79 -28.21
N SER A 37 -86.16 36.60 -27.89
CA SER A 37 -85.99 37.93 -27.25
C SER A 37 -85.46 37.81 -25.81
N GLU A 38 -85.96 36.83 -25.04
CA GLU A 38 -85.51 36.60 -23.67
C GLU A 38 -84.14 35.93 -23.59
N LYS A 39 -83.81 34.98 -24.49
CA LYS A 39 -82.48 34.35 -24.52
C LYS A 39 -81.34 35.30 -24.93
N SER A 40 -81.58 36.24 -25.84
CA SER A 40 -80.54 37.23 -26.23
C SER A 40 -80.33 38.32 -25.17
N LYS A 41 -81.41 38.72 -24.46
CA LYS A 41 -81.30 39.60 -23.28
C LYS A 41 -80.61 38.91 -22.11
N LYS A 42 -80.87 37.61 -21.89
CA LYS A 42 -80.20 36.82 -20.84
C LYS A 42 -78.72 36.56 -21.17
N SER A 43 -78.37 36.22 -22.41
CA SER A 43 -76.96 36.01 -22.79
C SER A 43 -76.13 37.30 -22.81
N LYS A 44 -76.71 38.46 -23.18
CA LYS A 44 -76.04 39.76 -23.04
C LYS A 44 -75.88 40.18 -21.57
N LYS A 45 -76.84 39.83 -20.71
CA LYS A 45 -76.76 40.09 -19.26
C LYS A 45 -75.68 39.20 -18.63
N ASP A 46 -75.66 37.90 -18.95
CA ASP A 46 -74.67 36.94 -18.45
C ASP A 46 -73.25 37.27 -18.94
N LYS A 47 -73.08 37.74 -20.19
CA LYS A 47 -71.77 38.16 -20.71
C LYS A 47 -71.27 39.43 -20.02
N LYS A 48 -72.14 40.42 -19.81
CA LYS A 48 -71.83 41.66 -19.09
C LYS A 48 -71.54 41.41 -17.61
N GLU A 49 -72.14 40.38 -17.03
CA GLU A 49 -71.91 39.96 -15.64
C GLU A 49 -70.60 39.19 -15.48
N ARG A 50 -70.24 38.35 -16.46
CA ARG A 50 -68.91 37.71 -16.55
C ARG A 50 -67.79 38.70 -16.79
N ASP A 51 -67.99 39.69 -17.66
CA ASP A 51 -66.97 40.73 -17.90
C ASP A 51 -66.79 41.61 -16.66
N ARG A 52 -67.87 41.95 -15.93
CA ARG A 52 -67.79 42.63 -14.62
C ARG A 52 -67.11 41.79 -13.54
N GLN A 53 -67.31 40.47 -13.54
CA GLN A 53 -66.60 39.56 -12.63
C GLN A 53 -65.11 39.49 -12.97
N LYS A 54 -64.76 39.45 -14.26
CA LYS A 54 -63.36 39.47 -14.73
C LYS A 54 -62.66 40.78 -14.41
N ASP A 55 -63.31 41.93 -14.58
CA ASP A 55 -62.74 43.23 -14.20
C ASP A 55 -62.47 43.32 -12.69
N LYS A 56 -63.40 42.80 -11.87
CA LYS A 56 -63.23 42.70 -10.41
C LYS A 56 -62.09 41.75 -10.01
N LEU A 57 -61.98 40.62 -10.68
CA LEU A 57 -60.90 39.66 -10.45
C LEU A 57 -59.54 40.23 -10.88
N SER A 58 -59.45 40.92 -12.03
CA SER A 58 -58.18 41.47 -12.54
C SER A 58 -57.57 42.54 -11.63
N TYR A 59 -58.39 43.36 -10.98
CA TYR A 59 -57.91 44.37 -10.02
C TYR A 59 -57.41 43.73 -8.72
N ILE A 60 -58.04 42.62 -8.31
CA ILE A 60 -57.64 41.86 -7.12
C ILE A 60 -56.36 41.05 -7.40
N GLU A 61 -56.18 40.55 -8.62
CA GLU A 61 -55.04 39.71 -9.01
C GLU A 61 -53.76 40.53 -9.30
N LEU A 62 -53.92 41.80 -9.70
CA LEU A 62 -52.79 42.73 -9.87
C LEU A 62 -52.28 43.32 -8.53
N SER A 63 -53.09 43.21 -7.47
CA SER A 63 -52.70 43.51 -6.09
C SER A 63 -52.15 42.24 -5.47
N ALA A 64 -50.93 42.28 -4.92
CA ALA A 64 -50.33 41.12 -4.25
C ALA A 64 -51.07 40.68 -2.97
N TYR A 65 -52.17 41.35 -2.61
CA TYR A 65 -52.94 41.14 -1.39
C TYR A 65 -54.38 40.79 -1.71
N SER A 66 -54.85 39.68 -1.14
CA SER A 66 -56.25 39.30 -1.16
C SER A 66 -57.03 40.03 -0.07
N ASN A 67 -58.36 40.13 -0.20
CA ASN A 67 -59.21 40.77 0.80
C ASN A 67 -59.14 40.10 2.20
N THR A 68 -58.60 38.89 2.28
CA THR A 68 -58.39 38.10 3.49
C THR A 68 -56.94 38.09 3.97
N ASP A 69 -55.99 38.50 3.13
CA ASP A 69 -54.55 38.45 3.39
C ASP A 69 -53.94 39.84 3.11
N ASN A 70 -54.55 40.84 3.77
CA ASN A 70 -54.14 42.24 3.70
C ASN A 70 -53.40 42.63 4.99
N PRO A 71 -52.10 42.97 4.93
CA PRO A 71 -51.30 43.36 6.09
C PRO A 71 -51.83 44.59 6.84
N PHE A 72 -52.69 45.39 6.20
CA PHE A 72 -53.21 46.65 6.74
C PHE A 72 -54.62 46.53 7.35
N GLY A 73 -55.21 45.33 7.37
CA GLY A 73 -56.48 45.07 8.07
C GLY A 73 -57.75 45.66 7.44
N ASP A 74 -57.67 46.21 6.22
CA ASP A 74 -58.84 46.73 5.51
C ASP A 74 -59.67 45.59 4.89
N ALA A 75 -60.95 45.48 5.29
CA ALA A 75 -61.89 44.46 4.83
C ALA A 75 -62.50 44.72 3.43
N ASN A 76 -62.20 45.86 2.81
CA ASN A 76 -62.89 46.38 1.62
C ASN A 76 -61.95 46.63 0.41
N LEU A 77 -60.80 45.95 0.32
CA LEU A 77 -59.85 46.08 -0.79
C LEU A 77 -60.49 45.89 -2.17
N GLY A 78 -61.49 45.01 -2.27
CA GLY A 78 -62.24 44.74 -3.50
C GLY A 78 -63.33 45.77 -3.85
N ILE A 79 -63.62 46.74 -2.97
CA ILE A 79 -64.63 47.77 -3.22
C ILE A 79 -63.94 48.94 -3.93
N LYS A 80 -64.36 49.22 -5.17
CA LYS A 80 -63.84 50.34 -5.96
C LYS A 80 -64.01 51.65 -5.17
N PHE A 81 -62.90 52.29 -4.82
CA PHE A 81 -62.91 53.59 -4.15
C PHE A 81 -63.57 54.64 -5.04
N GLU A 82 -64.62 55.26 -4.53
CA GLU A 82 -65.30 56.37 -5.19
C GLU A 82 -65.05 57.66 -4.42
N TRP A 83 -64.44 58.65 -5.07
CA TRP A 83 -64.20 59.95 -4.44
C TRP A 83 -65.49 60.78 -4.45
N THR A 84 -66.34 60.56 -3.45
CA THR A 84 -67.68 61.16 -3.31
C THR A 84 -67.65 62.69 -3.38
N LYS A 85 -66.69 63.34 -2.70
CA LYS A 85 -66.47 64.78 -2.75
C LYS A 85 -66.14 65.31 -4.15
N LYS A 86 -65.43 64.53 -4.97
CA LYS A 86 -65.14 64.89 -6.37
C LYS A 86 -66.39 64.75 -7.23
N LYS A 87 -67.16 63.67 -7.07
CA LYS A 87 -68.44 63.49 -7.78
C LYS A 87 -69.44 64.61 -7.45
N GLU A 88 -69.51 65.06 -6.20
CA GLU A 88 -70.35 66.19 -5.80
C GLU A 88 -69.87 67.53 -6.36
N ARG A 89 -68.55 67.77 -6.38
CA ARG A 89 -67.94 68.95 -7.01
C ARG A 89 -68.20 69.00 -8.51
N ASP A 90 -68.00 67.88 -9.21
CA ASP A 90 -68.23 67.75 -10.65
C ASP A 90 -69.72 67.95 -11.00
N LYS A 91 -70.64 67.46 -10.13
CA LYS A 91 -72.08 67.70 -10.23
C LYS A 91 -72.47 69.17 -10.01
N LYS A 92 -71.73 69.90 -9.16
CA LYS A 92 -71.94 71.34 -8.91
C LYS A 92 -71.36 72.22 -10.03
N LEU A 93 -70.36 71.73 -10.77
CA LEU A 93 -69.73 72.39 -11.93
C LEU A 93 -70.44 72.10 -13.28
N GLY A 94 -71.53 71.32 -13.28
CA GLY A 94 -72.35 71.05 -14.47
C GLY A 94 -71.71 70.12 -15.50
N ILE A 95 -70.59 69.46 -15.16
CA ILE A 95 -69.91 68.53 -16.06
C ILE A 95 -70.71 67.23 -16.12
N SER A 96 -71.08 66.80 -17.33
CA SER A 96 -71.85 65.57 -17.51
C SER A 96 -71.08 64.35 -16.96
N PRO A 97 -71.76 63.42 -16.26
CA PRO A 97 -71.14 62.18 -15.76
C PRO A 97 -70.40 61.38 -16.84
N GLU A 98 -70.81 61.53 -18.10
CA GLU A 98 -70.21 60.84 -19.25
C GLU A 98 -68.88 61.47 -19.69
N GLU A 99 -68.73 62.79 -19.57
CA GLU A 99 -67.52 63.51 -19.91
C GLU A 99 -66.43 63.34 -18.84
N ALA A 100 -66.82 63.32 -17.56
CA ALA A 100 -65.93 62.99 -16.45
C ALA A 100 -65.38 61.54 -16.57
N LEU A 101 -66.21 60.60 -17.05
CA LEU A 101 -65.80 59.22 -17.31
C LEU A 101 -64.79 59.13 -18.47
N ARG A 102 -64.99 59.91 -19.55
CA ARG A 102 -64.04 59.96 -20.67
C ARG A 102 -62.67 60.49 -20.25
N ARG A 103 -62.63 61.59 -19.48
CA ARG A 103 -61.36 62.17 -19.00
C ARG A 103 -60.66 61.31 -17.95
N GLU A 104 -61.42 60.52 -17.19
CA GLU A 104 -60.85 59.52 -16.29
C GLU A 104 -60.31 58.30 -17.06
N LYS A 105 -60.98 57.91 -18.15
CA LYS A 105 -60.53 56.82 -19.03
C LYS A 105 -59.23 57.20 -19.75
N GLU A 106 -59.16 58.40 -20.30
CA GLU A 106 -57.95 58.91 -20.97
C GLU A 106 -56.74 58.95 -20.02
N ARG A 107 -56.91 59.48 -18.79
CA ARG A 107 -55.84 59.42 -17.78
C ARG A 107 -55.46 57.99 -17.40
N ARG A 108 -56.43 57.05 -17.33
CA ARG A 108 -56.11 55.64 -17.10
C ARG A 108 -55.31 55.05 -18.26
N GLU A 109 -55.69 55.35 -19.49
CA GLU A 109 -54.97 54.92 -20.70
C GLU A 109 -53.54 55.48 -20.70
N GLU A 110 -53.35 56.77 -20.37
CA GLU A 110 -52.01 57.38 -20.20
C GLU A 110 -51.18 56.68 -19.12
N THR A 111 -51.75 56.47 -17.92
CA THR A 111 -51.03 55.75 -16.84
C THR A 111 -50.72 54.30 -17.20
N GLN A 112 -51.59 53.64 -17.96
CA GLN A 112 -51.36 52.27 -18.44
C GLN A 112 -50.22 52.24 -19.45
N LEU A 113 -50.16 53.21 -20.38
CA LEU A 113 -49.07 53.32 -21.35
C LEU A 113 -47.73 53.65 -20.67
N GLU A 114 -47.72 54.48 -19.63
CA GLU A 114 -46.52 54.73 -18.82
C GLU A 114 -46.07 53.47 -18.06
N LEU A 115 -47.01 52.73 -17.46
CA LEU A 115 -46.72 51.48 -16.78
C LEU A 115 -46.21 50.42 -17.77
N GLU A 116 -46.78 50.34 -18.97
CA GLU A 116 -46.33 49.43 -20.03
C GLU A 116 -44.91 49.76 -20.49
N LYS A 117 -44.57 51.04 -20.64
CA LYS A 117 -43.20 51.48 -20.95
C LYS A 117 -42.21 51.15 -19.82
N LEU A 118 -42.61 51.33 -18.56
CA LEU A 118 -41.80 50.93 -17.41
C LEU A 118 -41.62 49.42 -17.31
N ASN A 119 -42.67 48.65 -17.60
CA ASN A 119 -42.60 47.19 -17.66
C ASN A 119 -41.70 46.72 -18.81
N LYS A 120 -41.75 47.35 -19.99
CA LYS A 120 -40.83 47.06 -21.10
C LYS A 120 -39.37 47.27 -20.69
N ARG A 121 -39.03 48.40 -20.06
CA ARG A 121 -37.66 48.65 -19.55
C ARG A 121 -37.25 47.73 -18.39
N ARG A 122 -38.21 47.22 -17.61
CA ARG A 122 -37.93 46.22 -16.57
C ARG A 122 -37.70 44.85 -17.19
N ALA A 123 -38.52 44.46 -18.17
CA ALA A 123 -38.36 43.23 -18.92
C ALA A 123 -37.05 43.21 -19.71
N GLU A 124 -36.65 44.32 -20.34
CA GLU A 124 -35.35 44.44 -21.02
C GLU A 124 -34.17 44.24 -20.07
N ARG A 125 -34.19 44.89 -18.90
CA ARG A 125 -33.15 44.70 -17.87
C ARG A 125 -33.16 43.30 -17.27
N GLU A 126 -34.33 42.68 -17.18
CA GLU A 126 -34.47 41.32 -16.65
C GLU A 126 -33.96 40.30 -17.66
N ILE A 127 -34.23 40.48 -18.95
CA ILE A 127 -33.67 39.65 -20.03
C ILE A 127 -32.15 39.83 -20.09
N GLU A 128 -31.62 41.06 -19.97
CA GLU A 128 -30.18 41.31 -19.93
C GLU A 128 -29.51 40.67 -18.71
N ARG A 129 -30.17 40.73 -17.54
CA ARG A 129 -29.71 40.05 -16.32
C ARG A 129 -29.73 38.54 -16.50
N GLN A 130 -30.81 37.98 -17.04
CA GLN A 130 -30.95 36.55 -17.31
C GLN A 130 -29.88 36.06 -18.29
N LEU A 131 -29.60 36.82 -19.35
CA LEU A 131 -28.56 36.45 -20.31
C LEU A 131 -27.15 36.48 -19.68
N ARG A 132 -26.85 37.49 -18.85
CA ARG A 132 -25.59 37.53 -18.08
C ARG A 132 -25.50 36.38 -17.07
N GLU A 133 -26.60 36.03 -16.42
CA GLU A 133 -26.67 34.91 -15.47
C GLU A 133 -26.48 33.58 -16.18
N GLU A 134 -27.08 33.38 -17.35
CA GLU A 134 -26.89 32.20 -18.20
C GLU A 134 -25.46 32.07 -18.72
N GLU A 135 -24.84 33.17 -19.16
CA GLU A 135 -23.43 33.19 -19.56
C GLU A 135 -22.49 32.82 -18.41
N LEU A 136 -22.74 33.38 -17.22
CA LEU A 136 -21.94 33.09 -16.03
C LEU A 136 -22.16 31.64 -15.56
N ALA A 137 -23.39 31.13 -15.61
CA ALA A 137 -23.71 29.75 -15.29
C ALA A 137 -23.12 28.76 -16.31
N ARG A 138 -23.00 29.15 -17.58
CA ARG A 138 -22.30 28.36 -18.59
C ARG A 138 -20.80 28.35 -18.32
N MET A 139 -20.20 29.52 -18.05
CA MET A 139 -18.78 29.62 -17.71
C MET A 139 -18.43 28.85 -16.43
N GLN A 140 -19.31 28.87 -15.42
CA GLN A 140 -19.15 28.06 -14.20
C GLN A 140 -19.19 26.56 -14.51
N ARG A 141 -20.14 26.09 -15.32
CA ARG A 141 -20.19 24.67 -15.72
C ARG A 141 -18.94 24.26 -16.50
N ASP A 142 -18.50 25.09 -17.43
CA ASP A 142 -17.29 24.81 -18.21
C ASP A 142 -16.04 24.79 -17.32
N ALA A 143 -15.96 25.67 -16.31
CA ALA A 143 -14.88 25.70 -15.31
C ALA A 143 -14.93 24.49 -14.36
N GLU A 144 -16.12 24.05 -13.93
CA GLU A 144 -16.30 22.86 -13.11
C GLU A 144 -15.93 21.58 -13.87
N ILE A 145 -16.27 21.48 -15.16
CA ILE A 145 -15.87 20.36 -16.02
C ILE A 145 -14.35 20.33 -16.21
N ALA A 146 -13.72 21.48 -16.46
CA ALA A 146 -12.27 21.58 -16.58
C ALA A 146 -11.57 21.20 -15.27
N ALA A 147 -12.05 21.71 -14.13
CA ALA A 147 -11.56 21.35 -12.82
C ALA A 147 -11.75 19.84 -12.55
N MET A 148 -12.90 19.25 -12.91
CA MET A 148 -13.17 17.83 -12.77
C MET A 148 -12.20 16.97 -13.61
N GLY A 149 -11.83 17.42 -14.81
CA GLY A 149 -10.83 16.75 -15.64
C GLY A 149 -9.41 16.76 -15.05
N ASP A 150 -9.02 17.90 -14.45
CA ASP A 150 -7.75 18.00 -13.71
C ASP A 150 -7.75 17.10 -12.46
N TRP A 151 -8.91 16.92 -11.82
CA TRP A 151 -9.07 15.99 -10.71
C TRP A 151 -8.92 14.53 -11.15
N ALA A 152 -9.58 14.13 -12.24
CA ALA A 152 -9.46 12.76 -12.78
C ALA A 152 -8.00 12.43 -13.16
N SER A 153 -7.30 13.37 -13.80
CA SER A 153 -5.88 13.19 -14.14
C SER A 153 -4.99 13.04 -12.91
N LYS A 154 -5.27 13.78 -11.83
CA LYS A 154 -4.54 13.64 -10.56
C LYS A 154 -4.89 12.33 -9.84
N GLU A 155 -6.13 11.88 -9.95
CA GLU A 155 -6.58 10.61 -9.41
C GLU A 155 -5.90 9.42 -10.11
N ASP A 156 -5.79 9.45 -11.43
CA ASP A 156 -5.06 8.43 -12.21
C ASP A 156 -3.57 8.36 -11.83
N GLU A 157 -2.93 9.52 -11.66
CA GLU A 157 -1.53 9.61 -11.22
C GLU A 157 -1.35 9.07 -9.80
N PHE A 158 -2.27 9.40 -8.90
CA PHE A 158 -2.30 8.84 -7.55
C PHE A 158 -2.48 7.32 -7.58
N HIS A 159 -3.37 6.79 -8.43
CA HIS A 159 -3.56 5.36 -8.58
C HIS A 159 -2.31 4.65 -9.10
N LEU A 160 -1.57 5.27 -10.02
CA LEU A 160 -0.29 4.75 -10.52
C LEU A 160 0.75 4.69 -9.39
N GLU A 161 0.89 5.76 -8.62
CA GLU A 161 1.84 5.84 -7.50
C GLU A 161 1.49 4.84 -6.39
N GLN A 162 0.20 4.71 -6.04
CA GLN A 162 -0.28 3.71 -5.09
C GLN A 162 -0.06 2.28 -5.60
N ALA A 163 -0.20 2.03 -6.90
CA ALA A 163 0.10 0.73 -7.48
C ALA A 163 1.59 0.40 -7.36
N LYS A 164 2.48 1.34 -7.71
CA LYS A 164 3.94 1.21 -7.55
C LYS A 164 4.35 0.97 -6.10
N ARG A 165 3.79 1.72 -5.15
CA ARG A 165 4.10 1.57 -3.71
C ARG A 165 3.60 0.24 -3.14
N ARG A 166 2.42 -0.23 -3.57
CA ARG A 166 1.92 -1.55 -3.16
C ARG A 166 2.78 -2.69 -3.72
N ALA A 167 3.23 -2.57 -4.98
CA ALA A 167 4.16 -3.53 -5.56
C ALA A 167 5.43 -3.62 -4.70
N GLU A 168 6.00 -2.47 -4.32
CA GLU A 168 7.20 -2.40 -3.48
C GLU A 168 7.04 -3.11 -2.13
N ILE A 169 5.93 -2.88 -1.43
CA ILE A 169 5.63 -3.51 -0.14
C ILE A 169 5.50 -5.02 -0.30
N ARG A 170 4.82 -5.49 -1.35
CA ARG A 170 4.64 -6.94 -1.57
C ARG A 170 5.94 -7.66 -1.89
N ILE A 171 6.86 -7.02 -2.62
CA ILE A 171 8.19 -7.60 -2.83
C ILE A 171 8.96 -7.68 -1.51
N LYS A 172 8.96 -6.59 -0.71
CA LYS A 172 9.61 -6.60 0.62
C LYS A 172 9.09 -7.72 1.54
N GLU A 173 7.83 -8.10 1.39
CA GLU A 173 7.21 -9.16 2.19
C GLU A 173 7.32 -10.58 1.58
N ASN A 174 8.03 -10.76 0.45
CA ASN A 174 8.13 -12.02 -0.30
C ASN A 174 6.78 -12.57 -0.80
N ARG A 175 5.83 -11.67 -1.09
CA ARG A 175 4.47 -11.98 -1.58
C ARG A 175 4.21 -11.32 -2.93
N ALA A 176 5.24 -11.21 -3.76
CA ALA A 176 5.21 -10.45 -5.01
C ALA A 176 4.24 -11.08 -6.01
N LYS A 177 3.38 -10.26 -6.63
CA LYS A 177 2.67 -10.70 -7.83
C LYS A 177 3.57 -10.59 -9.06
N PRO A 178 3.31 -11.38 -10.12
CA PRO A 178 4.01 -11.25 -11.40
C PRO A 178 4.06 -9.82 -11.95
N VAL A 179 2.94 -9.09 -11.85
CA VAL A 179 2.87 -7.69 -12.30
C VAL A 179 3.74 -6.75 -11.45
N ASP A 180 3.92 -7.05 -10.17
CA ASP A 180 4.70 -6.22 -9.26
C ASP A 180 6.20 -6.30 -9.62
N ILE A 181 6.67 -7.48 -10.05
CA ILE A 181 8.04 -7.70 -10.55
C ILE A 181 8.27 -6.90 -11.83
N LEU A 182 7.33 -6.95 -12.78
CA LEU A 182 7.39 -6.19 -14.03
C LEU A 182 7.38 -4.67 -13.78
N ALA A 183 6.52 -4.19 -12.88
CA ALA A 183 6.42 -2.78 -12.54
C ALA A 183 7.71 -2.24 -11.90
N ILE A 184 8.39 -3.05 -11.08
CA ILE A 184 9.64 -2.66 -10.45
C ILE A 184 10.82 -2.74 -11.40
N ASN A 185 10.87 -3.73 -12.30
CA ASN A 185 11.85 -3.77 -13.40
C ASN A 185 11.76 -2.52 -14.29
N LEU A 186 10.54 -2.02 -14.52
CA LEU A 186 10.31 -0.79 -15.27
C LEU A 186 10.72 0.46 -14.47
N ARG A 187 10.39 0.52 -13.17
CA ARG A 187 10.86 1.60 -12.28
C ARG A 187 12.38 1.66 -12.19
N LEU A 188 13.04 0.50 -12.24
CA LEU A 188 14.50 0.40 -12.26
C LEU A 188 15.10 0.87 -13.60
N ALA A 189 14.34 0.79 -14.69
CA ALA A 189 14.70 1.30 -16.01
C ALA A 189 14.66 2.84 -16.07
N ASP A 190 13.63 3.44 -15.47
CA ASP A 190 13.43 4.89 -15.37
C ASP A 190 14.27 5.44 -14.20
N GLU A 191 15.46 5.91 -14.54
CA GLU A 191 16.61 6.40 -13.73
C GLU A 191 16.37 7.27 -12.48
N THR A 192 15.14 7.61 -12.10
CA THR A 192 14.85 8.80 -11.29
C THR A 192 14.66 8.59 -9.79
N GLU A 193 14.52 7.36 -9.28
CA GLU A 193 14.29 7.16 -7.84
C GLU A 193 15.22 6.10 -7.23
N VAL A 194 15.84 6.49 -6.11
CA VAL A 194 16.64 5.61 -5.26
C VAL A 194 15.70 4.54 -4.71
N VAL A 195 15.70 3.36 -5.32
CA VAL A 195 14.95 2.20 -4.83
C VAL A 195 15.58 1.76 -3.51
N ASP A 196 14.75 1.61 -2.48
CA ASP A 196 15.16 1.21 -1.12
C ASP A 196 16.11 0.00 -1.12
N GLU A 197 17.15 0.08 -0.29
CA GLU A 197 18.33 -0.80 -0.18
C GLU A 197 18.03 -2.29 0.10
N ALA A 198 16.77 -2.66 0.33
CA ALA A 198 16.33 -3.97 0.81
C ALA A 198 15.70 -4.88 -0.27
N LEU A 199 15.59 -4.43 -1.52
CA LEU A 199 14.97 -5.22 -2.58
C LEU A 199 16.03 -6.05 -3.33
N GLU A 200 16.30 -7.25 -2.81
CA GLU A 200 16.92 -8.36 -3.52
C GLU A 200 15.83 -9.01 -4.38
N ILE A 201 15.79 -8.69 -5.67
CA ILE A 201 14.80 -9.24 -6.60
C ILE A 201 15.50 -10.25 -7.50
N ASP A 202 14.90 -11.43 -7.64
CA ASP A 202 15.37 -12.47 -8.53
C ASP A 202 15.40 -11.96 -9.98
N MET A 203 16.55 -12.16 -10.61
CA MET A 203 16.99 -11.58 -11.89
C MET A 203 16.41 -12.32 -13.09
N ASP A 204 15.16 -12.73 -13.00
CA ASP A 204 14.51 -13.49 -14.04
C ASP A 204 14.09 -12.57 -15.20
N GLU A 205 14.36 -13.02 -16.43
CA GLU A 205 13.97 -12.30 -17.62
C GLU A 205 12.45 -12.04 -17.58
N PRO A 206 11.93 -10.86 -17.96
CA PRO A 206 10.50 -10.53 -17.85
C PRO A 206 9.55 -11.55 -18.49
N TYR A 207 10.09 -12.39 -19.39
CA TYR A 207 9.39 -13.45 -20.09
C TYR A 207 9.35 -14.79 -19.39
N THR A 208 10.33 -15.10 -18.55
CA THR A 208 10.34 -16.37 -17.80
C THR A 208 9.27 -16.40 -16.71
N ILE A 209 8.78 -15.21 -16.30
CA ILE A 209 7.61 -15.07 -15.43
C ILE A 209 6.39 -15.82 -16.02
N PHE A 210 6.24 -15.87 -17.34
CA PHE A 210 5.13 -16.55 -18.03
C PHE A 210 5.28 -18.07 -18.13
N GLU A 211 6.45 -18.64 -17.83
CA GLU A 211 6.67 -20.09 -17.95
C GLU A 211 6.03 -20.87 -16.80
N ASN A 212 5.89 -20.26 -15.62
CA ASN A 212 5.40 -20.91 -14.41
C ASN A 212 3.99 -20.46 -13.98
N LEU A 213 3.31 -19.65 -14.80
CA LEU A 213 1.98 -19.10 -14.48
C LEU A 213 0.85 -20.01 -14.96
N THR A 214 -0.20 -20.15 -14.14
CA THR A 214 -1.44 -20.84 -14.52
C THR A 214 -2.36 -19.92 -15.34
N LEU A 215 -3.27 -20.50 -16.15
CA LEU A 215 -4.24 -19.73 -16.96
C LEU A 215 -4.97 -18.60 -16.20
N PRO A 216 -5.55 -18.82 -15.00
CA PRO A 216 -6.22 -17.73 -14.27
C PRO A 216 -5.25 -16.63 -13.81
N GLU A 217 -4.00 -16.96 -13.51
CA GLU A 217 -2.98 -15.99 -13.11
C GLU A 217 -2.48 -15.17 -14.31
N VAL A 218 -2.40 -15.78 -15.50
CA VAL A 218 -2.09 -15.05 -16.74
C VAL A 218 -3.24 -14.10 -17.12
N GLU A 219 -4.50 -14.52 -16.93
CA GLU A 219 -5.67 -13.64 -17.14
C GLU A 219 -5.67 -12.45 -16.16
N GLU A 220 -5.36 -12.67 -14.88
CA GLU A 220 -5.20 -11.60 -13.88
C GLU A 220 -4.06 -10.65 -14.27
N LEU A 221 -2.92 -11.20 -14.68
CA LEU A 221 -1.77 -10.43 -15.15
C LEU A 221 -2.10 -9.57 -16.38
N HIS A 222 -2.86 -10.11 -17.33
CA HIS A 222 -3.32 -9.36 -18.50
C HIS A 222 -4.21 -8.17 -18.11
N GLN A 223 -5.16 -8.36 -17.19
CA GLN A 223 -6.02 -7.28 -16.68
C GLN A 223 -5.21 -6.21 -15.93
N ASP A 224 -4.25 -6.64 -15.10
CA ASP A 224 -3.38 -5.74 -14.37
C ASP A 224 -2.48 -4.93 -15.33
N ILE A 225 -1.93 -5.54 -16.38
CA ILE A 225 -1.15 -4.86 -17.44
C ILE A 225 -2.01 -3.84 -18.19
N GLN A 226 -3.24 -4.19 -18.55
CA GLN A 226 -4.18 -3.25 -19.19
C GLN A 226 -4.45 -2.04 -18.30
N LYS A 227 -4.58 -2.25 -16.98
CA LYS A 227 -4.73 -1.17 -16.02
C LYS A 227 -3.49 -0.27 -15.97
N TYR A 228 -2.28 -0.84 -15.96
CA TYR A 228 -1.04 -0.04 -16.05
C TYR A 228 -0.96 0.73 -17.36
N LEU A 229 -1.39 0.14 -18.48
CA LEU A 229 -1.43 0.82 -19.78
C LEU A 229 -2.37 2.02 -19.79
N SER A 230 -3.51 1.96 -19.09
CA SER A 230 -4.42 3.10 -18.95
C SER A 230 -3.91 4.21 -18.04
N LEU A 231 -3.03 3.90 -17.09
CA LEU A 231 -2.54 4.82 -16.08
C LEU A 231 -1.16 5.44 -16.44
N GLU A 232 -0.38 4.77 -17.27
CA GLU A 232 1.00 5.17 -17.58
C GLU A 232 1.05 6.31 -18.63
N ARG A 233 1.93 7.31 -18.38
CA ARG A 233 2.09 8.48 -19.26
C ARG A 233 3.39 8.47 -20.06
N ASN A 234 4.41 7.74 -19.61
CA ASN A 234 5.72 7.73 -20.25
C ASN A 234 5.71 6.88 -21.53
N PRO A 235 6.19 7.39 -22.68
CA PRO A 235 6.13 6.67 -23.96
C PRO A 235 6.97 5.39 -23.96
N ASN A 236 8.15 5.40 -23.32
CA ASN A 236 9.01 4.21 -23.20
C ASN A 236 8.34 3.11 -22.36
N ASN A 237 7.60 3.50 -21.33
CA ASN A 237 6.87 2.59 -20.44
C ASN A 237 5.63 2.04 -21.15
N LEU A 238 4.94 2.86 -21.94
CA LEU A 238 3.84 2.41 -22.77
C LEU A 238 4.28 1.40 -23.84
N ASP A 239 5.41 1.61 -24.49
CA ASP A 239 5.94 0.66 -25.47
C ASP A 239 6.34 -0.67 -24.81
N PHE A 240 6.87 -0.63 -23.58
CA PHE A 240 7.11 -1.83 -22.78
C PHE A 240 5.82 -2.58 -22.46
N TRP A 241 4.79 -1.90 -21.93
CA TRP A 241 3.51 -2.53 -21.59
C TRP A 241 2.77 -3.04 -22.83
N ARG A 242 2.85 -2.35 -23.97
CA ARG A 242 2.33 -2.82 -25.27
C ARG A 242 3.08 -4.03 -25.79
N ALA A 243 4.38 -4.12 -25.56
CA ALA A 243 5.12 -5.31 -25.94
C ALA A 243 4.80 -6.48 -25.00
N MET A 244 4.55 -6.20 -23.73
CA MET A 244 4.17 -7.19 -22.73
C MET A 244 2.76 -7.74 -22.96
N ILE A 245 1.78 -6.90 -23.31
CA ILE A 245 0.40 -7.35 -23.56
C ILE A 245 0.35 -8.33 -24.74
N VAL A 246 1.15 -8.12 -25.78
CA VAL A 246 1.23 -9.03 -26.93
C VAL A 246 1.78 -10.39 -26.50
N VAL A 247 2.78 -10.42 -25.62
CA VAL A 247 3.32 -11.68 -25.10
C VAL A 247 2.35 -12.36 -24.13
N CYS A 248 1.60 -11.59 -23.33
CA CYS A 248 0.50 -12.13 -22.53
C CYS A 248 -0.59 -12.75 -23.41
N GLU A 249 -0.99 -12.08 -24.49
CA GLU A 249 -2.03 -12.54 -25.42
C GLU A 249 -1.60 -13.80 -26.17
N ASP A 250 -0.33 -13.88 -26.58
CA ASP A 250 0.25 -15.09 -27.18
C ASP A 250 0.26 -16.26 -26.18
N LYS A 251 0.69 -16.02 -24.94
CA LYS A 251 0.70 -17.06 -23.90
C LYS A 251 -0.70 -17.50 -23.49
N LEU A 252 -1.66 -16.57 -23.41
CA LEU A 252 -3.06 -16.89 -23.19
C LEU A 252 -3.61 -17.74 -24.32
N SER A 253 -3.28 -17.41 -25.57
CA SER A 253 -3.71 -18.18 -26.73
C SER A 253 -3.14 -19.60 -26.67
N GLU A 254 -1.85 -19.75 -26.35
CA GLU A 254 -1.20 -21.05 -26.18
C GLU A 254 -1.85 -21.89 -25.06
N LEU A 255 -2.06 -21.30 -23.87
CA LEU A 255 -2.66 -22.01 -22.73
C LEU A 255 -4.13 -22.39 -22.99
N GLN A 256 -4.89 -21.52 -23.66
CA GLN A 256 -6.27 -21.82 -24.07
C GLN A 256 -6.33 -22.90 -25.14
N GLU A 257 -5.36 -22.93 -26.07
CA GLU A 257 -5.22 -24.02 -27.03
C GLU A 257 -4.84 -25.33 -26.36
N ASP A 258 -3.92 -25.30 -25.39
CA ASP A 258 -3.54 -26.48 -24.61
C ASP A 258 -4.71 -27.01 -23.76
N GLU A 259 -5.53 -26.14 -23.14
CA GLU A 259 -6.78 -26.57 -22.48
C GLU A 259 -7.80 -27.15 -23.45
N LYS A 260 -7.97 -26.55 -24.65
CA LYS A 260 -8.85 -27.09 -25.68
C LYS A 260 -8.35 -28.44 -26.21
N ASN A 261 -7.05 -28.57 -26.44
CA ASN A 261 -6.40 -29.82 -26.88
C ASN A 261 -6.53 -30.91 -25.81
N HIS A 262 -6.39 -30.54 -24.54
CA HIS A 262 -6.61 -31.42 -23.40
C HIS A 262 -8.09 -31.84 -23.28
N ALA A 263 -9.03 -30.90 -23.44
CA ALA A 263 -10.47 -31.18 -23.42
C ALA A 263 -10.93 -32.01 -24.63
N MET A 264 -10.26 -31.87 -25.78
CA MET A 264 -10.51 -32.65 -26.99
C MET A 264 -9.77 -34.00 -27.04
N ASN A 265 -9.01 -34.37 -26.00
CA ASN A 265 -8.17 -35.59 -25.99
C ASN A 265 -7.25 -35.70 -27.21
N ILE A 266 -6.79 -34.57 -27.76
CA ILE A 266 -5.73 -34.54 -28.77
C ILE A 266 -4.44 -34.64 -27.99
N ILE A 267 -3.88 -35.85 -27.97
CA ILE A 267 -2.72 -36.23 -27.16
C ILE A 267 -1.54 -35.29 -27.53
N ALA A 268 -0.81 -34.82 -26.52
CA ALA A 268 0.44 -34.06 -26.60
C ALA A 268 1.69 -34.70 -27.30
N PRO A 269 1.75 -35.98 -27.75
CA PRO A 269 2.95 -36.58 -28.31
C PRO A 269 3.39 -35.91 -29.59
N VAL A 270 2.53 -35.17 -30.31
CA VAL A 270 2.96 -34.54 -31.56
C VAL A 270 3.94 -33.39 -31.29
N LYS A 271 3.73 -32.55 -30.25
CA LYS A 271 4.69 -31.49 -29.87
C LYS A 271 5.98 -32.09 -29.30
N ASP A 272 5.89 -33.10 -28.44
CA ASP A 272 7.05 -33.77 -27.84
C ASP A 272 7.83 -34.61 -28.86
N ASP A 273 7.14 -35.31 -29.76
CA ASP A 273 7.76 -36.03 -30.87
C ASP A 273 8.41 -35.05 -31.84
N ILE A 274 7.80 -33.89 -32.14
CA ILE A 274 8.40 -32.84 -32.97
C ILE A 274 9.64 -32.25 -32.30
N ASN A 275 9.60 -31.95 -31.00
CA ASN A 275 10.76 -31.46 -30.25
C ASN A 275 11.85 -32.53 -30.14
N ASN A 276 11.52 -33.81 -30.00
CA ASN A 276 12.45 -34.94 -30.09
C ASN A 276 12.96 -35.19 -31.52
N LEU A 277 12.17 -34.83 -32.53
CA LEU A 277 12.56 -34.89 -33.94
C LEU A 277 13.50 -33.74 -34.32
N PHE A 278 13.50 -32.64 -33.57
CA PHE A 278 14.42 -31.51 -33.76
C PHE A 278 15.62 -31.55 -32.81
N SER A 279 15.51 -32.19 -31.64
CA SER A 279 16.64 -32.37 -30.73
C SER A 279 17.61 -33.44 -31.26
N GLY A 280 18.87 -33.03 -31.53
CA GLY A 280 19.94 -33.91 -32.01
C GLY A 280 20.22 -33.89 -33.52
N LYS A 281 19.50 -33.08 -34.32
CA LYS A 281 19.82 -32.90 -35.75
C LYS A 281 20.85 -31.79 -35.98
N THR A 282 21.72 -31.99 -36.96
CA THR A 282 22.70 -30.98 -37.37
C THR A 282 22.05 -29.88 -38.20
N TYR A 283 22.67 -28.70 -38.23
CA TYR A 283 22.16 -27.51 -38.93
C TYR A 283 21.79 -27.78 -40.40
N GLU A 284 22.58 -28.61 -41.10
CA GLU A 284 22.33 -28.99 -42.49
C GLU A 284 21.05 -29.84 -42.67
N GLN A 285 20.76 -30.72 -41.71
CA GLN A 285 19.57 -31.58 -41.72
C GLN A 285 18.29 -30.80 -41.38
N LEU A 286 18.41 -29.79 -40.51
CA LEU A 286 17.32 -28.86 -40.21
C LEU A 286 16.96 -28.02 -41.44
N ASN A 287 17.94 -27.60 -42.24
CA ASN A 287 17.71 -26.84 -43.47
C ASN A 287 16.95 -27.64 -44.55
N VAL A 288 17.24 -28.93 -44.68
CA VAL A 288 16.50 -29.81 -45.62
C VAL A 288 15.06 -30.04 -45.15
N LEU A 289 14.86 -30.21 -43.85
CA LEU A 289 13.52 -30.33 -43.24
C LEU A 289 12.72 -29.04 -43.38
N GLN A 290 13.37 -27.89 -43.18
CA GLN A 290 12.79 -26.57 -43.41
C GLN A 290 12.32 -26.41 -44.86
N ALA A 291 13.16 -26.78 -45.84
CA ALA A 291 12.80 -26.70 -47.25
C ALA A 291 11.61 -27.62 -47.62
N GLN A 292 11.53 -28.82 -47.03
CA GLN A 292 10.42 -29.74 -47.23
C GLN A 292 9.11 -29.25 -46.59
N ILE A 293 9.19 -28.65 -45.40
CA ILE A 293 8.05 -28.06 -44.69
C ILE A 293 7.57 -26.80 -45.43
N GLN A 294 8.48 -25.94 -45.90
CA GLN A 294 8.14 -24.78 -46.73
C GLN A 294 7.50 -25.18 -48.07
N GLN A 295 7.96 -26.26 -48.70
CA GLN A 295 7.31 -26.79 -49.90
C GLN A 295 5.88 -27.29 -49.61
N LYS A 296 5.64 -27.85 -48.42
CA LYS A 296 4.31 -28.27 -47.95
C LYS A 296 3.41 -27.09 -47.55
N LEU A 297 3.98 -26.01 -46.99
CA LEU A 297 3.27 -24.78 -46.61
C LEU A 297 2.95 -23.87 -47.80
N SER A 298 3.75 -23.92 -48.88
CA SER A 298 3.51 -23.14 -50.10
C SER A 298 2.23 -23.53 -50.85
N GLY A 299 1.61 -24.64 -50.47
CA GLY A 299 0.31 -25.08 -50.97
C GLY A 299 -0.86 -24.31 -50.35
N LYS A 300 -1.04 -23.05 -50.77
CA LYS A 300 -2.20 -22.15 -50.57
C LYS A 300 -2.64 -21.92 -49.12
N GLU A 301 -2.45 -20.67 -48.66
CA GLU A 301 -2.84 -20.07 -47.36
C GLU A 301 -1.83 -20.20 -46.20
N ALA A 302 -0.58 -19.76 -46.40
CA ALA A 302 0.39 -19.66 -45.30
C ALA A 302 1.22 -18.36 -45.31
N VAL A 303 0.62 -17.24 -45.71
CA VAL A 303 1.31 -15.93 -45.73
C VAL A 303 1.18 -15.17 -44.40
N GLU A 304 0.28 -15.57 -43.51
CA GLU A 304 0.07 -14.85 -42.24
C GLU A 304 0.97 -15.35 -41.10
N VAL A 305 1.31 -16.64 -41.03
CA VAL A 305 2.08 -17.18 -39.88
C VAL A 305 3.51 -16.62 -39.83
N GLU A 306 4.21 -16.53 -40.96
CA GLU A 306 5.61 -16.06 -41.00
C GLU A 306 5.74 -14.55 -40.71
N PHE A 307 4.72 -13.75 -41.07
CA PHE A 307 4.67 -12.32 -40.76
C PHE A 307 4.43 -12.08 -39.26
N TRP A 308 3.50 -12.81 -38.66
CA TRP A 308 3.22 -12.72 -37.22
C TRP A 308 4.39 -13.28 -36.39
N GLU A 309 5.04 -14.37 -36.82
CA GLU A 309 6.26 -14.88 -36.18
C GLU A 309 7.43 -13.89 -36.26
N GLN A 310 7.61 -13.21 -37.39
CA GLN A 310 8.63 -12.16 -37.52
C GLN A 310 8.31 -10.96 -36.64
N GLN A 311 7.03 -10.60 -36.52
CA GLN A 311 6.60 -9.51 -35.66
C GLN A 311 6.80 -9.84 -34.17
N LEU A 312 6.50 -11.07 -33.76
CA LEU A 312 6.70 -11.58 -32.40
C LEU A 312 8.20 -11.72 -32.07
N LYS A 313 9.02 -12.19 -33.02
CA LYS A 313 10.49 -12.16 -32.90
C LYS A 313 11.06 -10.75 -32.79
N ALA A 314 10.51 -9.79 -33.54
CA ALA A 314 10.94 -8.39 -33.44
C ALA A 314 10.55 -7.75 -32.09
N LEU A 315 9.37 -8.09 -31.56
CA LEU A 315 8.91 -7.66 -30.24
C LEU A 315 9.73 -8.28 -29.10
N THR A 316 10.00 -9.58 -29.18
CA THR A 316 10.88 -10.28 -28.21
C THR A 316 12.30 -9.78 -28.24
N ALA A 317 12.86 -9.47 -29.42
CA ALA A 317 14.16 -8.82 -29.54
C ALA A 317 14.17 -7.41 -28.92
N LYS A 318 13.11 -6.62 -29.11
CA LYS A 318 12.99 -5.28 -28.50
C LYS A 318 12.91 -5.35 -26.98
N LEU A 319 12.13 -6.27 -26.43
CA LEU A 319 12.03 -6.45 -24.98
C LEU A 319 13.30 -7.03 -24.37
N LYS A 320 14.02 -7.92 -25.07
CA LYS A 320 15.38 -8.33 -24.68
C LYS A 320 16.36 -7.15 -24.65
N ALA A 321 16.30 -6.25 -25.64
CA ALA A 321 17.12 -5.05 -25.66
C ALA A 321 16.76 -4.07 -24.51
N MET A 322 15.48 -3.91 -24.20
CA MET A 322 15.02 -3.12 -23.06
C MET A 322 15.47 -3.75 -21.73
N HIS A 323 15.35 -5.07 -21.60
CA HIS A 323 15.84 -5.80 -20.43
C HIS A 323 17.36 -5.67 -20.29
N GLU A 324 18.13 -5.71 -21.39
CA GLU A 324 19.57 -5.48 -21.36
C GLU A 324 19.92 -4.08 -20.82
N ILE A 325 19.14 -3.05 -21.17
CA ILE A 325 19.30 -1.71 -20.59
C ILE A 325 19.05 -1.73 -19.08
N VAL A 326 17.99 -2.42 -18.62
CA VAL A 326 17.70 -2.57 -17.18
C VAL A 326 18.82 -3.31 -16.46
N LEU A 327 19.33 -4.40 -17.03
CA LEU A 327 20.46 -5.16 -16.50
C LEU A 327 21.72 -4.31 -16.39
N ARG A 328 22.03 -3.51 -17.42
CA ARG A 328 23.18 -2.59 -17.41
C ARG A 328 23.05 -1.53 -16.31
N LYS A 329 21.88 -0.90 -16.17
CA LYS A 329 21.62 0.09 -15.10
C LYS A 329 21.69 -0.53 -13.71
N ARG A 330 21.16 -1.74 -13.54
CA ARG A 330 21.25 -2.46 -12.26
C ARG A 330 22.69 -2.85 -11.91
N LEU A 331 23.47 -3.30 -12.90
CA LEU A 331 24.90 -3.57 -12.72
C LEU A 331 25.65 -2.29 -12.30
N GLU A 332 25.30 -1.14 -12.88
CA GLU A 332 25.86 0.16 -12.49
C GLU A 332 25.47 0.56 -11.07
N GLN A 333 24.22 0.36 -10.65
CA GLN A 333 23.80 0.56 -9.26
C GLN A 333 24.56 -0.34 -8.29
N LEU A 334 24.69 -1.64 -8.60
CA LEU A 334 25.47 -2.57 -7.78
C LEU A 334 26.94 -2.15 -7.68
N ARG A 335 27.54 -1.68 -8.77
CA ARG A 335 28.91 -1.11 -8.77
C ARG A 335 29.00 0.13 -7.89
N ARG A 336 28.01 1.03 -7.94
CA ARG A 336 27.97 2.22 -7.07
C ARG A 336 27.87 1.82 -5.60
N LYS A 337 27.04 0.83 -5.27
CA LYS A 337 26.93 0.28 -3.90
C LYS A 337 28.25 -0.31 -3.42
N GLN A 338 28.89 -1.16 -4.23
CA GLN A 338 30.21 -1.71 -3.90
C GLN A 338 31.27 -0.62 -3.69
N ARG A 339 31.24 0.46 -4.48
CA ARG A 339 32.14 1.61 -4.28
C ARG A 339 31.89 2.30 -2.94
N GLN A 340 30.64 2.52 -2.57
CA GLN A 340 30.29 3.16 -1.29
C GLN A 340 30.66 2.26 -0.10
N GLU A 341 30.40 0.96 -0.19
CA GLU A 341 30.80 -0.01 0.83
C GLU A 341 32.33 -0.11 0.94
N ALA A 342 33.05 -0.12 -0.18
CA ALA A 342 34.50 -0.10 -0.19
C ALA A 342 35.07 1.17 0.47
N ILE A 343 34.47 2.35 0.22
CA ILE A 343 34.86 3.60 0.89
C ILE A 343 34.63 3.48 2.40
N LYS A 344 33.47 2.98 2.82
CA LYS A 344 33.16 2.80 4.24
C LYS A 344 34.13 1.84 4.94
N VAL A 345 34.43 0.70 4.32
CA VAL A 345 35.40 -0.27 4.85
C VAL A 345 36.80 0.33 4.89
N GLN A 346 37.16 1.15 3.89
CA GLN A 346 38.42 1.87 3.88
C GLN A 346 38.51 2.85 5.05
N GLU A 347 37.46 3.64 5.31
CA GLU A 347 37.39 4.56 6.45
C GLU A 347 37.45 3.81 7.79
N GLU A 348 36.74 2.68 7.93
CA GLU A 348 36.80 1.82 9.11
C GLU A 348 38.22 1.28 9.34
N LEU A 349 38.89 0.81 8.29
CA LEU A 349 40.27 0.32 8.36
C LEU A 349 41.25 1.44 8.69
N GLU A 350 41.12 2.61 8.08
CA GLU A 350 41.92 3.81 8.40
C GLU A 350 41.74 4.20 9.87
N SER A 351 40.52 4.16 10.39
CA SER A 351 40.26 4.42 11.81
C SER A 351 40.85 3.34 12.74
N ALA A 352 40.85 2.07 12.32
CA ALA A 352 41.45 0.97 13.06
C ALA A 352 42.98 1.07 13.07
N ILE A 353 43.60 1.43 11.94
CA ILE A 353 45.04 1.67 11.85
C ILE A 353 45.43 2.89 12.68
N ALA A 354 44.66 3.98 12.62
CA ALA A 354 44.91 5.19 13.41
C ALA A 354 44.79 4.92 14.92
N SER A 355 43.78 4.16 15.36
CA SER A 355 43.65 3.75 16.76
C SER A 355 44.73 2.78 17.21
N HIS A 356 45.19 1.87 16.35
CA HIS A 356 46.32 0.99 16.64
C HIS A 356 47.64 1.77 16.71
N ALA A 357 47.84 2.77 15.84
CA ALA A 357 48.98 3.69 15.91
C ALA A 357 48.96 4.51 17.21
N HIS A 358 47.78 4.93 17.67
CA HIS A 358 47.63 5.64 18.94
C HIS A 358 47.90 4.72 20.15
N HIS A 359 47.54 3.43 20.08
CA HIS A 359 47.88 2.45 21.10
C HIS A 359 49.40 2.21 21.23
N ILE A 360 50.12 2.20 20.09
CA ILE A 360 51.59 2.09 20.08
C ILE A 360 52.24 3.34 20.72
N GLN A 361 51.63 4.52 20.59
CA GLN A 361 52.10 5.73 21.27
C GLN A 361 51.91 5.67 22.79
N ILE A 362 50.76 5.15 23.27
CA ILE A 362 50.45 5.06 24.71
C ILE A 362 51.33 4.03 25.44
N GLU A 363 51.72 2.93 24.79
CA GLU A 363 52.69 1.97 25.38
C GLU A 363 54.12 2.54 25.48
N SER A 364 54.42 3.65 24.79
CA SER A 364 55.72 4.33 24.89
C SER A 364 55.80 5.39 26.00
N GLU A 365 54.68 5.74 26.66
CA GLU A 365 54.63 6.72 27.76
C GLU A 365 55.16 6.21 29.11
N GLY A 366 56.00 5.16 29.10
CA GLY A 366 56.81 4.72 30.24
C GLY A 366 58.25 5.23 30.24
N GLN A 367 58.67 5.95 29.19
CA GLN A 367 60.03 6.45 29.07
C GLN A 367 60.03 7.85 28.43
N ASP A 368 60.34 8.88 29.22
CA ASP A 368 60.46 10.26 28.76
C ASP A 368 61.45 10.36 27.60
N VAL A 369 60.92 10.49 26.39
CA VAL A 369 61.65 11.01 25.23
C VAL A 369 60.80 12.14 24.67
N ILE A 370 61.32 13.36 24.77
CA ILE A 370 60.76 14.56 24.16
C ILE A 370 60.79 14.33 22.64
N ILE A 371 59.63 14.16 22.02
CA ILE A 371 59.48 14.14 20.57
C ILE A 371 58.84 15.49 20.21
N GLU A 372 59.65 16.41 19.70
CA GLU A 372 59.15 17.60 19.02
C GLU A 372 58.38 17.17 17.76
N GLU A 373 57.27 17.85 17.49
CA GLU A 373 56.40 17.65 16.33
C GLU A 373 57.16 17.95 15.02
N ASP A 374 57.83 16.95 14.44
CA ASP A 374 58.34 17.03 13.07
C ASP A 374 57.33 16.42 12.09
N THR A 375 56.66 17.31 11.35
CA THR A 375 55.70 17.04 10.28
C THR A 375 56.35 16.57 8.97
N ASP A 376 57.30 15.64 9.02
CA ASP A 376 57.86 14.99 7.84
C ASP A 376 58.09 13.51 8.14
N TYR A 377 57.22 12.64 7.62
CA TYR A 377 57.51 11.21 7.57
C TYR A 377 58.62 10.95 6.54
N THR A 378 59.86 11.29 6.87
CA THR A 378 61.02 10.74 6.17
C THR A 378 61.01 9.24 6.43
N ILE A 379 60.76 8.45 5.39
CA ILE A 379 60.96 6.99 5.40
C ILE A 379 62.36 6.75 5.99
N GLY A 380 62.42 6.21 7.21
CA GLY A 380 63.69 5.92 7.87
C GLY A 380 64.56 5.05 6.97
N GLU A 381 65.86 5.34 6.91
CA GLU A 381 66.80 4.52 6.15
C GLU A 381 66.67 3.05 6.60
N TYR A 382 66.53 2.15 5.63
CA TYR A 382 66.36 0.74 5.89
C TYR A 382 67.55 0.21 6.70
N ASP A 383 67.29 -0.20 7.94
CA ASP A 383 68.27 -0.92 8.76
C ASP A 383 68.15 -2.42 8.50
N ARG A 384 69.29 -3.09 8.37
CA ARG A 384 69.35 -4.54 8.07
C ARG A 384 68.78 -5.40 9.20
N SER A 385 68.54 -4.81 10.37
CA SER A 385 67.81 -5.41 11.49
C SER A 385 66.29 -5.53 11.24
N MET A 386 65.73 -4.73 10.34
CA MET A 386 64.30 -4.76 9.95
C MET A 386 63.95 -5.95 9.06
N SER A 387 64.95 -6.57 8.43
CA SER A 387 64.80 -7.84 7.73
C SER A 387 65.21 -9.02 8.62
N PRO A 388 64.50 -10.17 8.51
CA PRO A 388 64.91 -11.39 9.19
C PRO A 388 66.33 -11.80 8.80
N ARG A 389 67.10 -12.31 9.76
CA ARG A 389 68.47 -12.76 9.51
C ARG A 389 68.46 -13.94 8.53
N PRO A 390 69.30 -13.94 7.48
CA PRO A 390 69.38 -15.06 6.56
C PRO A 390 69.75 -16.34 7.30
N LEU A 391 68.87 -17.34 7.25
CA LEU A 391 69.12 -18.64 7.84
C LEU A 391 69.97 -19.47 6.87
N SER A 392 71.11 -19.96 7.36
CA SER A 392 72.01 -20.80 6.55
C SER A 392 71.48 -22.24 6.36
N LYS A 393 70.51 -22.65 7.18
CA LYS A 393 69.83 -23.95 7.11
C LYS A 393 68.36 -23.78 7.46
N LEU A 394 67.47 -24.24 6.58
CA LEU A 394 66.02 -24.31 6.81
C LEU A 394 65.68 -25.45 7.79
N SER A 395 64.73 -25.21 8.70
CA SER A 395 64.18 -26.25 9.58
C SER A 395 63.48 -27.35 8.75
N LYS A 396 63.24 -28.52 9.35
CA LYS A 396 62.49 -29.61 8.67
C LYS A 396 61.07 -29.19 8.31
N GLU A 397 60.47 -28.31 9.12
CA GLU A 397 59.14 -27.72 8.89
C GLU A 397 59.19 -26.73 7.72
N ASP A 398 60.20 -25.85 7.67
CA ASP A 398 60.30 -24.83 6.62
C ASP A 398 60.58 -25.40 5.23
N LYS A 399 61.21 -26.58 5.16
CA LYS A 399 61.44 -27.28 3.89
C LYS A 399 60.17 -27.79 3.22
N GLN A 400 59.04 -27.79 3.92
CA GLN A 400 57.75 -28.19 3.36
C GLN A 400 57.05 -27.04 2.63
N TYR A 401 57.49 -25.79 2.83
CA TYR A 401 56.92 -24.63 2.13
C TYR A 401 57.35 -24.59 0.66
N GLU A 402 56.45 -24.07 -0.16
CA GLU A 402 56.71 -23.82 -1.58
C GLU A 402 57.77 -22.71 -1.73
N ILE A 403 58.85 -23.02 -2.45
CA ILE A 403 59.90 -22.06 -2.78
C ILE A 403 59.47 -21.38 -4.07
N ILE A 404 59.17 -20.08 -3.98
CA ILE A 404 58.73 -19.26 -5.11
C ILE A 404 59.86 -18.29 -5.48
N ASP A 405 60.16 -18.17 -6.77
CA ASP A 405 61.10 -17.17 -7.28
C ASP A 405 60.46 -15.77 -7.16
N PRO A 406 61.14 -14.76 -6.56
CA PRO A 406 60.61 -13.39 -6.46
C PRO A 406 60.15 -12.80 -7.81
N ASP A 407 60.82 -13.13 -8.92
CA ASP A 407 60.43 -12.64 -10.24
C ASP A 407 59.17 -13.32 -10.79
N GLU A 408 58.92 -14.56 -10.38
CA GLU A 408 57.69 -15.29 -10.69
C GLU A 408 56.52 -14.82 -9.83
N ASP A 409 56.75 -14.62 -8.53
CA ASP A 409 55.73 -14.08 -7.62
C ASP A 409 55.28 -12.69 -8.05
N LEU A 410 56.23 -11.81 -8.41
CA LEU A 410 55.92 -10.46 -8.87
C LEU A 410 55.15 -10.45 -10.20
N ARG A 411 55.41 -11.42 -11.09
CA ARG A 411 54.61 -11.63 -12.31
C ARG A 411 53.20 -12.12 -11.98
N ALA A 412 53.06 -13.12 -11.12
CA ALA A 412 51.78 -13.63 -10.67
C ALA A 412 50.95 -12.55 -9.96
N LEU A 413 51.57 -11.71 -9.13
CA LEU A 413 50.95 -10.58 -8.46
C LEU A 413 50.45 -9.53 -9.47
N LYS A 414 51.26 -9.20 -10.49
CA LYS A 414 50.85 -8.28 -11.57
C LYS A 414 49.69 -8.84 -12.38
N GLU A 415 49.69 -10.14 -12.65
CA GLU A 415 48.60 -10.82 -13.36
C GLU A 415 47.31 -10.81 -12.54
N ARG A 416 47.37 -11.18 -11.25
CA ARG A 416 46.24 -11.08 -10.33
C ARG A 416 45.72 -9.64 -10.21
N ARG A 417 46.62 -8.65 -10.15
CA ARG A 417 46.22 -7.23 -10.15
C ARG A 417 45.50 -6.84 -11.45
N LYS A 418 45.98 -7.30 -12.60
CA LYS A 418 45.29 -7.11 -13.89
C LYS A 418 43.93 -7.80 -13.91
N GLU A 419 43.82 -8.98 -13.33
CA GLU A 419 42.57 -9.73 -13.24
C GLU A 419 41.54 -9.02 -12.35
N VAL A 420 41.95 -8.52 -11.18
CA VAL A 420 41.13 -7.68 -10.30
C VAL A 420 40.67 -6.40 -11.00
N LEU A 421 41.54 -5.73 -11.76
CA LEU A 421 41.19 -4.53 -12.52
C LEU A 421 40.29 -4.83 -13.74
N ARG A 422 40.44 -6.00 -14.36
CA ARG A 422 39.61 -6.46 -15.49
C ARG A 422 38.22 -6.86 -15.02
N ASN A 423 38.12 -7.49 -13.85
CA ASN A 423 36.85 -7.85 -13.23
C ASN A 423 36.21 -6.58 -12.66
N GLN A 424 35.40 -5.91 -13.48
CA GLN A 424 34.68 -4.68 -13.12
C GLN A 424 33.70 -4.87 -11.95
N PHE A 425 33.42 -6.12 -11.57
CA PHE A 425 32.59 -6.51 -10.44
C PHE A 425 33.28 -7.67 -9.72
N ILE A 426 33.62 -7.47 -8.45
CA ILE A 426 34.16 -8.54 -7.60
C ILE A 426 33.00 -8.91 -6.68
N PRO A 427 32.29 -10.02 -6.92
CA PRO A 427 31.32 -10.50 -5.95
C PRO A 427 32.11 -10.78 -4.67
N MET A 428 31.72 -10.14 -3.57
CA MET A 428 32.15 -10.62 -2.26
C MET A 428 31.67 -12.06 -2.19
N LYS A 429 32.62 -13.00 -2.24
CA LYS A 429 32.36 -14.31 -1.69
C LYS A 429 32.12 -14.02 -0.23
N VAL A 430 30.84 -13.90 0.15
CA VAL A 430 30.41 -14.23 1.50
C VAL A 430 30.92 -15.65 1.65
N GLN A 431 32.14 -15.80 2.18
CA GLN A 431 32.46 -17.05 2.80
C GLN A 431 31.30 -17.19 3.78
N PRO A 432 30.44 -18.22 3.66
CA PRO A 432 29.57 -18.52 4.79
C PRO A 432 30.55 -18.51 5.94
N LYS A 433 30.34 -17.65 6.95
CA LYS A 433 31.15 -17.69 8.16
C LYS A 433 31.24 -19.17 8.43
N LYS A 434 32.41 -19.78 8.22
CA LYS A 434 32.58 -21.18 8.53
C LYS A 434 32.16 -21.16 9.97
N GLN A 435 31.02 -21.79 10.27
CA GLN A 435 30.70 -22.14 11.63
C GLN A 435 31.96 -22.85 12.07
N THR A 436 32.77 -22.13 12.82
CA THR A 436 33.91 -22.72 13.49
C THR A 436 33.28 -23.86 14.23
N VAL A 437 33.72 -25.08 13.90
CA VAL A 437 33.24 -26.35 14.44
C VAL A 437 33.30 -26.37 15.99
N GLU A 438 33.85 -25.32 16.60
CA GLU A 438 33.76 -24.99 18.02
C GLU A 438 32.34 -24.62 18.53
N GLU A 439 31.35 -24.35 17.68
CA GLU A 439 29.93 -24.27 18.11
C GLU A 439 29.32 -25.66 18.38
N GLU A 440 29.92 -26.75 17.89
CA GLU A 440 29.42 -28.12 18.13
C GLU A 440 29.92 -28.74 19.44
N GLU A 441 30.84 -28.09 20.16
CA GLU A 441 31.12 -28.41 21.56
C GLU A 441 30.23 -27.61 22.53
N GLU A 442 29.06 -27.14 22.08
CA GLU A 442 27.94 -26.95 23.01
C GLU A 442 27.67 -28.31 23.67
N SER A 443 27.91 -28.39 24.99
CA SER A 443 27.75 -29.65 25.72
C SER A 443 26.42 -30.31 25.35
N VAL A 444 26.49 -31.51 24.77
CA VAL A 444 25.33 -32.37 24.43
C VAL A 444 24.37 -32.44 25.62
N VAL A 445 24.92 -32.32 26.83
CA VAL A 445 24.22 -32.20 28.12
C VAL A 445 23.26 -31.01 28.18
N SER A 446 23.66 -29.81 27.75
CA SER A 446 22.81 -28.61 27.78
C SER A 446 21.65 -28.69 26.80
N LYS A 447 21.89 -29.19 25.58
CA LYS A 447 20.86 -29.40 24.56
C LYS A 447 19.86 -30.48 24.99
N ALA A 448 20.35 -31.60 25.53
CA ALA A 448 19.49 -32.67 26.03
C ALA A 448 18.65 -32.26 27.25
N LEU A 449 19.21 -31.46 28.18
CA LEU A 449 18.47 -30.95 29.33
C LEU A 449 17.42 -29.90 28.92
N TYR A 450 17.74 -29.06 27.93
CA TYR A 450 16.80 -28.12 27.36
C TYR A 450 15.64 -28.83 26.64
N GLU A 451 15.95 -29.82 25.79
CA GLU A 451 14.95 -30.62 25.09
C GLU A 451 14.05 -31.41 26.07
N ARG A 452 14.61 -31.93 27.17
CA ARG A 452 13.83 -32.61 28.21
C ARG A 452 12.86 -31.68 28.94
N GLU A 453 13.26 -30.43 29.22
CA GLU A 453 12.39 -29.45 29.87
C GLU A 453 11.35 -28.86 28.90
N ALA A 454 11.71 -28.73 27.61
CA ALA A 454 10.79 -28.36 26.53
C ALA A 454 9.76 -29.46 26.23
N ALA A 455 10.14 -30.74 26.35
CA ALA A 455 9.25 -31.90 26.17
C ALA A 455 8.29 -32.14 27.33
N LYS A 456 8.46 -31.43 28.46
CA LYS A 456 7.52 -31.51 29.58
C LYS A 456 6.25 -30.75 29.17
N GLU A 457 5.14 -31.46 29.04
CA GLU A 457 3.85 -30.91 28.61
C GLU A 457 3.54 -29.57 29.30
N LEU A 458 3.03 -28.63 28.51
CA LEU A 458 2.56 -27.33 28.98
C LEU A 458 1.21 -27.55 29.65
N ASP A 459 1.14 -27.34 30.97
CA ASP A 459 -0.15 -27.28 31.68
C ASP A 459 -0.98 -26.09 31.12
N GLU A 460 -2.32 -26.20 31.10
CA GLU A 460 -3.23 -25.18 30.52
C GLU A 460 -3.09 -23.75 31.12
N ASP A 461 -2.45 -23.66 32.29
CA ASP A 461 -2.19 -22.43 33.05
C ASP A 461 -0.74 -21.92 32.93
N GLU A 462 0.11 -22.58 32.13
CA GLU A 462 1.48 -22.15 31.88
C GLU A 462 1.61 -21.53 30.48
N ALA A 463 2.33 -20.41 30.38
CA ALA A 463 2.67 -19.76 29.11
C ALA A 463 4.18 -19.56 29.02
N ILE A 464 4.76 -19.69 27.82
CA ILE A 464 6.19 -19.41 27.59
C ILE A 464 6.43 -17.91 27.70
N PHE A 465 7.47 -17.50 28.42
CA PHE A 465 7.79 -16.09 28.67
C PHE A 465 9.22 -15.76 28.26
N ASN A 466 9.37 -15.12 27.11
CA ASN A 466 10.67 -14.78 26.51
C ASN A 466 10.83 -13.26 26.30
N ILE A 467 10.41 -12.45 27.27
CA ILE A 467 10.65 -11.00 27.22
C ILE A 467 11.91 -10.71 28.03
N GLU A 468 13.06 -10.75 27.36
CA GLU A 468 14.33 -10.26 27.89
C GLU A 468 14.39 -8.73 27.78
N GLU A 469 14.91 -8.09 28.81
CA GLU A 469 15.24 -6.66 28.73
C GLU A 469 16.71 -6.50 28.37
N GLU A 470 17.00 -5.64 27.40
CA GLU A 470 18.38 -5.32 27.00
C GLU A 470 19.09 -4.55 28.13
N LEU A 471 19.91 -5.27 28.91
CA LEU A 471 20.86 -4.64 29.81
C LEU A 471 21.93 -3.90 28.99
N ALA A 472 22.33 -2.72 29.46
CA ALA A 472 23.46 -2.00 28.89
C ALA A 472 24.71 -2.91 28.87
N LYS A 473 25.43 -2.95 27.74
CA LYS A 473 26.64 -3.77 27.57
C LYS A 473 27.66 -3.39 28.64
N THR A 474 27.87 -4.27 29.62
CA THR A 474 28.86 -4.09 30.67
C THR A 474 30.20 -4.63 30.19
N THR A 475 31.27 -3.85 30.36
CA THR A 475 32.64 -4.30 30.13
C THR A 475 33.08 -5.13 31.33
N TYR A 476 33.29 -6.45 31.15
CA TYR A 476 33.82 -7.31 32.20
C TYR A 476 35.35 -7.37 32.17
N LEU A 477 35.98 -7.38 33.35
CA LEU A 477 37.43 -7.52 33.52
C LEU A 477 38.00 -8.84 32.93
N TRP A 478 37.13 -9.84 32.71
CA TRP A 478 37.50 -11.15 32.18
C TRP A 478 37.23 -11.32 30.68
N GLN A 479 36.66 -10.30 29.99
CA GLN A 479 36.31 -10.39 28.56
C GLN A 479 37.51 -10.70 27.67
N ASP A 480 38.70 -10.29 28.09
CA ASP A 480 39.96 -10.51 27.37
C ASP A 480 40.43 -11.97 27.44
N LYS A 481 40.07 -12.68 28.53
CA LYS A 481 40.46 -14.09 28.74
C LYS A 481 39.39 -15.07 28.29
N TYR A 482 38.11 -14.69 28.38
CA TYR A 482 36.98 -15.54 28.03
C TYR A 482 35.95 -14.74 27.24
N ARG A 483 35.54 -15.28 26.10
CA ARG A 483 34.50 -14.68 25.25
C ARG A 483 33.16 -14.67 26.02
N PRO A 484 32.54 -13.50 26.26
CA PRO A 484 31.24 -13.41 26.92
C PRO A 484 30.15 -14.16 26.16
N ARG A 485 29.30 -14.90 26.90
CA ARG A 485 28.18 -15.65 26.34
C ARG A 485 26.91 -15.42 27.17
N LYS A 486 25.75 -15.38 26.53
CA LYS A 486 24.46 -15.37 27.25
C LYS A 486 24.06 -16.81 27.62
N PRO A 487 23.63 -17.07 28.85
CA PRO A 487 23.14 -18.39 29.23
C PRO A 487 21.82 -18.71 28.53
N ARG A 488 21.58 -19.99 28.22
CA ARG A 488 20.29 -20.45 27.71
C ARG A 488 19.28 -20.44 28.86
N TYR A 489 18.02 -20.11 28.58
CA TYR A 489 16.97 -20.16 29.60
C TYR A 489 15.68 -20.70 29.00
N PHE A 490 14.82 -21.19 29.86
CA PHE A 490 13.48 -21.66 29.53
C PHE A 490 12.54 -21.23 30.63
N ASN A 491 11.86 -20.09 30.40
CA ASN A 491 11.04 -19.45 31.39
C ASN A 491 9.56 -19.70 31.10
N ARG A 492 8.82 -20.07 32.15
CA ARG A 492 7.36 -20.21 32.10
C ARG A 492 6.71 -19.24 33.07
N VAL A 493 5.65 -18.58 32.62
CA VAL A 493 4.78 -17.76 33.45
C VAL A 493 3.54 -18.56 33.78
N HIS A 494 3.23 -18.65 35.07
CA HIS A 494 2.00 -19.25 35.53
C HIS A 494 0.91 -18.17 35.55
N THR A 495 -0.03 -18.28 34.61
CA THR A 495 -1.18 -17.38 34.50
C THR A 495 -2.42 -18.13 34.94
N GLY A 496 -3.25 -17.52 35.78
CA GLY A 496 -4.47 -18.17 36.23
C GLY A 496 -5.56 -17.18 36.60
N TYR A 497 -6.76 -17.70 36.80
CA TYR A 497 -7.92 -16.91 37.17
C TYR A 497 -7.95 -16.64 38.68
N GLU A 498 -8.09 -15.38 39.06
CA GLU A 498 -8.29 -15.01 40.47
C GLU A 498 -9.79 -14.82 40.76
N TRP A 499 -10.45 -15.85 41.30
CA TRP A 499 -11.86 -15.79 41.69
C TRP A 499 -12.08 -15.02 43.00
N ASN A 500 -11.86 -13.70 42.98
CA ASN A 500 -12.24 -12.81 44.08
C ASN A 500 -13.76 -12.62 44.13
N LYS A 501 -14.32 -12.18 45.26
CA LYS A 501 -15.75 -11.89 45.43
C LYS A 501 -16.31 -10.92 44.38
N TYR A 502 -15.48 -10.00 43.88
CA TYR A 502 -15.81 -9.12 42.75
C TYR A 502 -15.82 -9.87 41.40
N ASN A 503 -14.84 -10.74 41.15
CA ASN A 503 -14.80 -11.49 39.90
C ASN A 503 -15.92 -12.54 39.84
N GLN A 504 -16.29 -13.12 40.99
CA GLN A 504 -17.44 -14.02 41.11
C GLN A 504 -18.80 -13.38 40.79
N THR A 505 -18.92 -12.05 40.82
CA THR A 505 -20.17 -11.35 40.49
C THR A 505 -20.24 -10.86 39.05
N HIS A 506 -19.12 -10.85 38.33
CA HIS A 506 -19.01 -10.26 36.98
C HIS A 506 -18.61 -11.28 35.91
N TYR A 507 -18.07 -12.42 36.32
CA TYR A 507 -17.57 -13.45 35.42
C TYR A 507 -18.18 -14.80 35.81
N ASP A 508 -18.53 -15.59 34.80
CA ASP A 508 -19.12 -16.92 34.95
C ASP A 508 -18.16 -17.98 34.39
N SER A 509 -18.48 -19.26 34.56
CA SER A 509 -17.64 -20.37 34.06
C SER A 509 -17.40 -20.30 32.54
N ASP A 510 -18.38 -19.79 31.79
CA ASP A 510 -18.30 -19.67 30.33
C ASP A 510 -17.60 -18.38 29.87
N ASN A 511 -17.47 -17.39 30.77
CA ASN A 511 -16.77 -16.13 30.52
C ASN A 511 -15.85 -15.83 31.72
N PRO A 512 -14.72 -16.55 31.85
CA PRO A 512 -13.85 -16.39 33.01
C PRO A 512 -13.20 -15.00 33.04
N PRO A 513 -12.76 -14.53 34.23
CA PRO A 513 -12.06 -13.25 34.36
C PRO A 513 -10.76 -13.25 33.54
N PRO A 514 -10.19 -12.08 33.23
CA PRO A 514 -8.87 -12.01 32.60
C PRO A 514 -7.81 -12.77 33.42
N LYS A 515 -6.97 -13.56 32.75
CA LYS A 515 -5.88 -14.30 33.41
C LYS A 515 -4.88 -13.31 34.00
N VAL A 516 -4.56 -13.48 35.29
CA VAL A 516 -3.54 -12.68 35.98
C VAL A 516 -2.30 -13.54 36.22
N VAL A 517 -1.13 -12.91 36.27
CA VAL A 517 0.12 -13.60 36.58
C VAL A 517 0.11 -14.02 38.05
N GLN A 518 0.21 -15.32 38.29
CA GLN A 518 0.22 -15.93 39.63
C GLN A 518 1.62 -16.36 40.07
N GLY A 519 2.57 -16.49 39.16
CA GLY A 519 3.94 -16.88 39.48
C GLY A 519 4.84 -16.99 38.26
N TYR A 520 6.12 -17.19 38.51
CA TYR A 520 7.15 -17.36 37.50
C TYR A 520 7.98 -18.61 37.78
N LYS A 521 8.38 -19.29 36.72
CA LYS A 521 9.30 -20.43 36.73
C LYS A 521 10.46 -20.13 35.80
N PHE A 522 11.61 -19.78 36.36
CA PHE A 522 12.85 -19.56 35.64
C PHE A 522 13.70 -20.83 35.68
N ASN A 523 14.09 -21.33 34.51
CA ASN A 523 15.09 -22.38 34.37
C ASN A 523 16.23 -21.84 33.51
N ILE A 524 17.37 -21.48 34.12
CA ILE A 524 18.51 -20.89 33.42
C ILE A 524 19.68 -21.87 33.43
N PHE A 525 20.26 -22.11 32.26
CA PHE A 525 21.28 -23.11 32.00
C PHE A 525 22.66 -22.45 31.91
N TYR A 526 23.54 -22.88 32.80
CA TYR A 526 24.95 -22.52 32.95
C TYR A 526 25.86 -23.77 32.89
N PRO A 527 25.87 -24.53 31.77
CA PRO A 527 26.66 -25.76 31.65
C PRO A 527 28.18 -25.53 31.79
N ASP A 528 28.68 -24.41 31.25
CA ASP A 528 30.12 -24.13 31.10
C ASP A 528 30.65 -23.15 32.16
N LEU A 529 29.99 -23.11 33.32
CA LEU A 529 30.43 -22.24 34.42
C LEU A 529 31.80 -22.71 34.91
N ILE A 530 32.82 -21.84 34.81
CA ILE A 530 34.20 -22.17 35.17
C ILE A 530 34.29 -22.55 36.64
N ASP A 531 33.65 -21.75 37.50
CA ASP A 531 33.60 -21.98 38.93
C ASP A 531 32.25 -22.58 39.33
N LYS A 532 32.11 -23.90 39.21
CA LYS A 532 30.90 -24.65 39.62
C LYS A 532 30.61 -24.56 41.13
N SER A 533 31.57 -24.08 41.94
CA SER A 533 31.38 -23.92 43.38
C SER A 533 30.57 -22.67 43.74
N LYS A 534 30.58 -21.66 42.87
CA LYS A 534 29.82 -20.42 43.06
C LYS A 534 28.50 -20.50 42.30
N ALA A 535 27.39 -20.58 43.04
CA ALA A 535 26.07 -20.58 42.45
C ALA A 535 25.73 -19.19 41.88
N PRO A 536 25.10 -19.10 40.69
CA PRO A 536 24.53 -17.87 40.17
C PRO A 536 23.50 -17.29 41.15
N THR A 537 23.45 -15.96 41.26
CA THR A 537 22.56 -15.25 42.18
C THR A 537 21.59 -14.35 41.41
N TYR A 538 20.50 -13.93 42.04
CA TYR A 538 19.57 -12.97 41.44
C TYR A 538 19.41 -11.74 42.33
N LYS A 539 19.16 -10.59 41.70
CA LYS A 539 18.89 -9.31 42.34
C LYS A 539 17.63 -8.70 41.76
N ILE A 540 16.87 -8.01 42.59
CA ILE A 540 15.61 -7.39 42.23
C ILE A 540 15.82 -5.88 42.24
N GLU A 541 15.77 -5.24 41.07
CA GLU A 541 15.98 -3.80 40.89
C GLU A 541 14.68 -3.13 40.45
N ARG A 542 14.26 -2.10 41.21
CA ARG A 542 13.04 -1.33 40.92
C ARG A 542 13.39 -0.19 39.96
N GLU A 543 12.66 -0.10 38.85
CA GLU A 543 12.82 1.02 37.92
C GLU A 543 12.15 2.29 38.48
N PRO A 544 12.83 3.44 38.44
CA PRO A 544 12.24 4.71 38.82
C PRO A 544 11.21 5.15 37.78
N GLY A 545 9.93 4.91 38.05
CA GLY A 545 8.82 5.37 37.21
C GLY A 545 7.64 4.41 37.11
N ASN A 546 7.83 3.12 37.41
CA ASN A 546 6.79 2.11 37.32
C ASN A 546 6.75 1.26 38.60
N ASN A 547 5.67 1.36 39.38
CA ASN A 547 5.55 0.63 40.65
C ASN A 547 5.03 -0.82 40.47
N ASP A 548 4.46 -1.12 39.31
CA ASP A 548 3.76 -2.38 39.05
C ASP A 548 4.69 -3.49 38.52
N THR A 549 5.85 -3.11 37.97
CA THR A 549 6.84 -4.04 37.40
C THR A 549 8.23 -3.76 37.95
N VAL A 550 9.04 -4.82 38.07
CA VAL A 550 10.38 -4.80 38.65
C VAL A 550 11.28 -5.72 37.84
N LEU A 551 12.57 -5.39 37.73
CA LEU A 551 13.53 -6.20 36.98
C LEU A 551 14.22 -7.19 37.92
N ILE A 552 14.22 -8.46 37.54
CA ILE A 552 15.04 -9.49 38.18
C ILE A 552 16.28 -9.73 37.33
N ARG A 553 17.46 -9.32 37.85
CA ARG A 553 18.77 -9.54 37.23
C ARG A 553 19.42 -10.79 37.80
N PHE A 554 19.70 -11.76 36.95
CA PHE A 554 20.50 -12.94 37.23
C PHE A 554 21.97 -12.62 36.95
N VAL A 555 22.79 -12.75 37.99
CA VAL A 555 24.23 -12.52 37.94
C VAL A 555 24.94 -13.86 37.98
N ALA A 556 25.72 -14.12 36.95
CA ALA A 556 26.49 -15.34 36.80
C ALA A 556 28.00 -15.06 36.89
N GLY A 557 28.79 -16.12 37.02
CA GLY A 557 30.24 -16.02 36.91
C GLY A 557 30.71 -16.09 35.45
N PRO A 558 32.00 -15.80 35.19
CA PRO A 558 32.60 -15.97 33.87
C PRO A 558 32.39 -17.41 33.35
N PRO A 559 32.05 -17.64 32.07
CA PRO A 559 32.02 -16.69 30.95
C PRO A 559 30.63 -16.08 30.65
N TYR A 560 29.67 -16.20 31.57
CA TYR A 560 28.28 -15.80 31.30
C TYR A 560 28.02 -14.32 31.57
N GLU A 561 27.26 -13.69 30.68
CA GLU A 561 26.70 -12.35 30.87
C GLU A 561 25.49 -12.38 31.82
N ASP A 562 25.24 -11.25 32.47
CA ASP A 562 24.07 -11.07 33.33
C ASP A 562 22.81 -10.95 32.47
N ILE A 563 21.72 -11.61 32.87
CA ILE A 563 20.40 -11.51 32.19
C ILE A 563 19.40 -10.84 33.11
N ALA A 564 18.53 -9.99 32.59
CA ALA A 564 17.40 -9.45 33.33
C ALA A 564 16.05 -9.73 32.67
N PHE A 565 15.04 -9.99 33.51
CA PHE A 565 13.65 -10.16 33.08
C PHE A 565 12.75 -9.17 33.81
N ARG A 566 11.73 -8.66 33.12
CA ARG A 566 10.70 -7.81 33.72
C ARG A 566 9.62 -8.69 34.36
N ILE A 567 9.40 -8.55 35.66
CA ILE A 567 8.39 -9.30 36.42
C ILE A 567 7.41 -8.37 37.15
N VAL A 568 6.23 -8.89 37.48
CA VAL A 568 5.24 -8.15 38.28
C VAL A 568 5.72 -7.98 39.73
N ASN A 569 5.53 -6.79 40.29
CA ASN A 569 5.91 -6.44 41.66
C ASN A 569 4.85 -6.90 42.68
N ARG A 570 4.87 -8.18 43.07
CA ARG A 570 4.01 -8.72 44.15
C ARG A 570 4.84 -9.53 45.15
N GLU A 571 4.35 -9.65 46.39
CA GLU A 571 5.02 -10.45 47.42
C GLU A 571 5.12 -11.93 47.01
N TRP A 572 6.31 -12.51 47.16
CA TRP A 572 6.54 -13.93 46.85
C TRP A 572 6.13 -14.82 48.02
N GLU A 573 5.61 -16.01 47.69
CA GLU A 573 5.33 -17.05 48.66
C GLU A 573 6.52 -18.01 48.79
N TYR A 574 7.32 -17.87 49.85
CA TYR A 574 8.54 -18.66 50.10
C TYR A 574 8.28 -20.09 50.62
N SER A 575 7.05 -20.58 50.57
CA SER A 575 6.70 -21.91 51.10
C SER A 575 7.01 -23.01 50.09
N HIS A 576 7.91 -23.94 50.44
CA HIS A 576 8.22 -25.12 49.61
C HIS A 576 6.99 -25.98 49.30
N LYS A 577 5.99 -26.01 50.21
CA LYS A 577 4.73 -26.75 49.99
C LYS A 577 3.87 -26.17 48.86
N LYS A 578 4.12 -24.91 48.48
CA LYS A 578 3.38 -24.19 47.44
C LYS A 578 4.24 -23.93 46.20
N GLY A 579 5.27 -24.74 45.99
CA GLY A 579 6.06 -24.73 44.76
C GLY A 579 7.23 -23.74 44.75
N PHE A 580 7.61 -23.14 45.87
CA PHE A 580 8.84 -22.35 45.93
C PHE A 580 10.08 -23.26 45.80
N LYS A 581 10.90 -22.99 44.80
CA LYS A 581 12.14 -23.71 44.52
C LYS A 581 13.22 -22.71 44.12
N SER A 582 14.37 -22.75 44.78
CA SER A 582 15.55 -21.97 44.44
C SER A 582 16.76 -22.87 44.62
N SER A 583 17.14 -23.60 43.58
CA SER A 583 18.24 -24.57 43.62
C SER A 583 19.09 -24.48 42.36
N PHE A 584 20.41 -24.54 42.53
CA PHE A 584 21.36 -24.70 41.43
C PHE A 584 21.93 -26.11 41.47
N ASP A 585 21.58 -26.94 40.49
CA ASP A 585 22.09 -28.32 40.36
C ASP A 585 22.49 -28.59 38.91
N ARG A 586 23.61 -29.30 38.73
CA ARG A 586 24.13 -29.73 37.41
C ARG A 586 24.18 -28.62 36.33
N GLY A 587 24.53 -27.39 36.74
CA GLY A 587 24.60 -26.26 35.81
C GLY A 587 23.22 -25.71 35.42
N VAL A 588 22.16 -26.01 36.17
CA VAL A 588 20.82 -25.45 35.95
C VAL A 588 20.37 -24.71 37.20
N LEU A 589 20.11 -23.42 37.07
CA LEU A 589 19.47 -22.59 38.08
C LEU A 589 17.95 -22.70 37.91
N GLN A 590 17.30 -23.28 38.91
CA GLN A 590 15.84 -23.37 38.96
C GLN A 590 15.32 -22.40 40.03
N LEU A 591 14.62 -21.35 39.59
CA LEU A 591 13.93 -20.39 40.45
C LEU A 591 12.44 -20.38 40.13
N HIS A 592 11.65 -21.08 40.94
CA HIS A 592 10.20 -21.18 40.83
C HIS A 592 9.57 -20.50 42.03
N PHE A 593 8.64 -19.58 41.80
CA PHE A 593 7.89 -18.93 42.87
C PHE A 593 6.49 -18.56 42.42
N HIS A 594 5.57 -18.54 43.38
CA HIS A 594 4.22 -18.02 43.22
C HIS A 594 4.06 -16.75 44.05
N PHE A 595 3.14 -15.89 43.63
CA PHE A 595 2.75 -14.72 44.39
C PHE A 595 1.81 -15.09 45.52
N LYS A 596 2.01 -14.43 46.66
CA LYS A 596 1.20 -14.61 47.85
C LYS A 596 -0.22 -14.11 47.58
N ARG A 597 -1.20 -14.99 47.82
CA ARG A 597 -2.62 -14.63 47.72
C ARG A 597 -3.05 -13.92 49.00
N HIS A 598 -3.50 -12.68 48.89
CA HIS A 598 -4.09 -11.96 50.00
C HIS A 598 -5.58 -12.32 50.09
N TYR A 599 -5.96 -13.06 51.12
CA TYR A 599 -7.37 -13.29 51.41
C TYR A 599 -7.94 -12.06 52.10
N TYR A 600 -8.85 -11.35 51.42
CA TYR A 600 -9.63 -10.31 52.06
C TYR A 600 -10.61 -10.97 53.05
N ARG A 601 -10.26 -10.93 54.34
CA ARG A 601 -11.16 -11.36 55.42
C ARG A 601 -12.05 -10.17 55.75
N ARG A 602 -13.31 -10.22 55.35
CA ARG A 602 -14.29 -9.17 55.63
C ARG A 602 -14.86 -9.29 57.04
#